data_AF-A0A7I7Y0L3-F1
#
_entry.id   AF-A0A7I7Y0L3-F1
#
_cell.length_a   1.000
_cell.length_b   1.000
_cell.length_c   1.000
_cell.angle_alpha   90.00
_cell.angle_beta   90.00
_cell.angle_gamma   90.00
#
_symmetry.space_group_name_H-M   'P 1'
#
loop_
_entity.id
_entity.type
_entity.pdbx_description
1 polymer ?
#
loop_
_entity_poly.entity_id
_entity_poly.type
_entity_poly.pdbx_seq_one_letter_code
_entity_poly.pdbx_strand_id
1 'polypeptide(L)'
;MITRPALLLCASAIALACTGCGTSHDRHSYDIGRGVSADAHRIAQNSGSADMTESCREAVRARFSSELMFRDSPAGIDMPSAIAGCVDAG
;
A
#
# COMPACT_ATOMS: atom_id res chain seq x y z
N MET A 1 24.79 21.61 -45.74
CA MET A 1 24.04 21.88 -44.48
C MET A 1 23.30 20.60 -44.12
N ILE A 2 23.81 19.84 -43.15
CA ILE A 2 23.20 18.57 -42.69
C ILE A 2 22.94 18.73 -41.20
N THR A 3 21.68 18.92 -40.82
CA THR A 3 21.22 18.95 -39.43
C THR A 3 20.37 17.72 -39.17
N ARG A 4 20.68 17.06 -38.05
CA ARG A 4 20.47 15.65 -37.75
C ARG A 4 19.08 15.42 -37.14
N PRO A 5 18.28 14.44 -37.59
CA PRO A 5 17.05 14.02 -36.94
C PRO A 5 17.36 12.93 -35.91
N ALA A 6 17.90 13.28 -34.75
CA ALA A 6 18.30 12.28 -33.74
C ALA A 6 17.96 12.67 -32.29
N LEU A 7 17.12 13.69 -32.08
CA LEU A 7 16.85 14.23 -30.74
C LEU A 7 15.44 13.96 -30.19
N LEU A 8 14.58 13.24 -30.91
CA LEU A 8 13.17 13.09 -30.53
C LEU A 8 12.74 11.71 -29.99
N LEU A 9 13.67 10.77 -29.78
CA LEU A 9 13.32 9.40 -29.37
C LEU A 9 13.59 9.05 -27.89
N CYS A 10 14.17 9.95 -27.09
CA CYS A 10 14.50 9.66 -25.68
C CYS A 10 13.48 10.19 -24.66
N ALA A 11 12.52 11.02 -25.06
CA ALA A 11 11.60 11.66 -24.11
C ALA A 11 10.43 10.76 -23.65
N SER A 12 10.11 9.69 -24.39
CA SER A 12 8.92 8.86 -24.12
C SER A 12 9.14 7.78 -23.06
N ALA A 13 10.39 7.44 -22.72
CA ALA A 13 10.69 6.34 -21.80
C ALA A 13 10.59 6.73 -20.31
N ILE A 14 10.70 8.03 -19.99
CA ILE A 14 10.73 8.50 -18.60
C ILE A 14 9.31 8.63 -18.02
N ALA A 15 8.29 8.85 -18.86
CA ALA A 15 6.91 9.00 -18.41
C ALA A 15 6.26 7.69 -17.93
N LEU A 16 6.68 6.53 -18.48
CA LEU A 16 6.17 5.21 -18.04
C LEU A 16 6.74 4.76 -16.69
N ALA A 17 7.93 5.23 -16.32
CA ALA A 17 8.57 4.81 -15.07
C ALA A 17 7.93 5.46 -13.83
N CYS A 18 7.34 6.65 -13.97
CA CYS A 18 6.72 7.37 -12.84
C CYS A 18 5.31 6.88 -12.52
N THR A 19 4.54 6.38 -13.50
CA THR A 19 3.19 5.85 -13.29
C THR A 19 3.19 4.44 -12.70
N GLY A 20 4.28 3.68 -12.87
CA GLY A 20 4.46 2.38 -12.22
C GLY A 20 4.79 2.46 -10.73
N CYS A 21 5.39 3.57 -10.27
CA CYS A 21 5.84 3.68 -8.88
C CYS A 21 4.65 3.81 -7.91
N GLY A 22 3.65 4.63 -8.23
CA GLY A 22 2.44 4.77 -7.40
C GLY A 22 1.59 3.50 -7.37
N THR A 23 1.29 2.93 -8.54
CA THR A 23 0.49 1.70 -8.63
C THR A 23 1.17 0.48 -8.01
N SER A 24 2.51 0.40 -8.10
CA SER A 24 3.29 -0.65 -7.42
C SER A 24 3.32 -0.45 -5.90
N HIS A 25 3.34 0.80 -5.43
CA HIS A 25 3.30 1.13 -4.01
C HIS A 25 1.94 0.77 -3.40
N ASP A 26 0.85 1.12 -4.08
CA ASP A 26 -0.52 0.79 -3.65
C ASP A 26 -0.70 -0.73 -3.57
N ARG A 27 -0.23 -1.45 -4.60
CA ARG A 27 -0.30 -2.91 -4.65
C ARG A 27 0.56 -3.58 -3.58
N HIS A 28 1.76 -3.07 -3.33
CA HIS A 28 2.62 -3.55 -2.25
C HIS A 28 1.97 -3.36 -0.88
N SER A 29 1.39 -2.19 -0.64
CA SER A 29 0.68 -1.88 0.60
C SER A 29 -0.55 -2.77 0.79
N TYR A 30 -1.30 -2.99 -0.29
CA TYR A 30 -2.44 -3.90 -0.33
C TYR A 30 -2.05 -5.35 -0.02
N ASP A 31 -0.97 -5.86 -0.61
CA ASP A 31 -0.47 -7.21 -0.32
C ASP A 31 -0.03 -7.38 1.14
N ILE A 32 0.61 -6.36 1.73
CA ILE A 32 0.89 -6.37 3.17
C ILE A 32 -0.41 -6.40 3.98
N GLY A 33 -1.38 -5.58 3.57
CA GLY A 33 -2.73 -5.57 4.12
C GLY A 33 -3.36 -6.95 4.19
N ARG A 34 -3.36 -7.68 3.07
CA ARG A 34 -3.85 -9.06 3.00
C ARG A 34 -3.15 -9.99 3.99
N GLY A 35 -1.84 -9.83 4.17
CA GLY A 35 -1.06 -10.64 5.13
C GLY A 35 -1.46 -10.44 6.59
N VAL A 36 -2.18 -9.36 6.91
CA VAL A 36 -2.60 -9.01 8.28
C VAL A 36 -4.07 -9.40 8.55
N SER A 37 -4.80 -9.91 7.55
CA SER A 37 -6.23 -10.27 7.69
C SER A 37 -6.48 -11.36 8.74
N ALA A 38 -5.54 -12.29 8.93
CA ALA A 38 -5.65 -13.31 9.97
C ALA A 38 -5.61 -12.72 11.39
N ASP A 39 -4.81 -11.67 11.61
CA ASP A 39 -4.78 -10.95 12.88
C ASP A 39 -6.05 -10.11 13.06
N ALA A 40 -6.56 -9.48 11.98
CA ALA A 40 -7.84 -8.77 12.01
C ALA A 40 -9.00 -9.69 12.37
N HIS A 41 -9.05 -10.90 11.81
CA HIS A 41 -10.03 -11.94 12.17
C HIS A 41 -9.94 -12.34 13.64
N ARG A 42 -8.72 -12.45 14.19
CA ARG A 42 -8.53 -12.75 15.61
C ARG A 42 -9.01 -11.60 16.49
N ILE A 43 -8.75 -10.35 16.09
CA ILE A 43 -9.23 -9.15 16.78
C ILE A 43 -10.76 -9.10 16.76
N ALA A 44 -11.39 -9.32 15.59
CA ALA A 44 -12.84 -9.34 15.44
C ALA A 44 -13.49 -10.40 16.36
N GLN A 45 -12.95 -11.61 16.37
CA GLN A 45 -13.44 -12.69 17.25
C GLN A 45 -13.29 -12.38 18.74
N ASN A 46 -12.17 -11.80 19.15
CA ASN A 46 -11.92 -11.47 20.55
C ASN A 46 -12.73 -10.25 21.03
N SER A 47 -12.96 -9.28 20.15
CA SER A 47 -13.73 -8.06 20.46
C SER A 47 -15.24 -8.25 20.30
N GLY A 48 -15.68 -9.32 19.63
CA GLY A 48 -17.07 -9.49 19.20
C GLY A 48 -17.49 -8.51 18.11
N SER A 49 -16.53 -7.90 17.41
CA SER A 49 -16.81 -6.94 16.34
C SER A 49 -17.30 -7.67 15.08
N ALA A 50 -18.46 -7.24 14.57
CA ALA A 50 -18.94 -7.62 13.25
C ALA A 50 -18.29 -6.78 12.13
N ASP A 51 -17.58 -5.70 12.49
CA ASP A 51 -16.94 -4.81 11.54
C ASP A 51 -15.48 -5.22 11.31
N MET A 52 -15.25 -5.85 10.16
CA MET A 52 -13.91 -6.26 9.73
C MET A 52 -13.05 -5.06 9.33
N THR A 53 -13.64 -3.92 8.96
CA THR A 53 -12.88 -2.71 8.57
C THR A 53 -12.19 -2.11 9.78
N GLU A 54 -12.90 -1.98 10.91
CA GLU A 54 -12.33 -1.50 12.17
C GLU A 54 -11.22 -2.46 12.66
N SER A 55 -11.50 -3.77 12.64
CA SER A 55 -10.55 -4.81 13.05
C SER A 55 -9.30 -4.83 12.16
N CYS A 56 -9.46 -4.64 10.85
CA CYS A 56 -8.35 -4.49 9.91
C CYS A 56 -7.55 -3.21 10.15
N ARG A 57 -8.22 -2.08 10.42
CA ARG A 57 -7.54 -0.83 10.76
C ARG A 57 -6.67 -1.00 12.00
N GLU A 58 -7.17 -1.67 13.04
CA GLU A 58 -6.39 -1.96 14.24
C GLU A 58 -5.23 -2.90 13.95
N ALA A 59 -5.47 -4.00 13.22
CA ALA A 59 -4.43 -4.98 12.89
C ALA A 59 -3.29 -4.35 12.06
N VAL A 60 -3.64 -3.54 11.05
CA VAL A 60 -2.66 -2.83 10.22
C VAL A 60 -1.90 -1.79 11.05
N ARG A 61 -2.59 -1.00 11.91
CA ARG A 61 -1.90 -0.08 12.84
C ARG A 61 -0.97 -0.80 13.80
N ALA A 62 -1.38 -1.95 14.35
CA ALA A 62 -0.56 -2.76 15.24
C ALA A 62 0.68 -3.27 14.51
N ARG A 63 0.54 -3.73 13.26
CA ARG A 63 1.64 -4.20 12.41
C ARG A 63 2.69 -3.12 12.18
N PHE A 64 2.27 -1.88 11.94
CA PHE A 64 3.15 -0.73 11.71
C PHE A 64 3.39 0.13 12.96
N SER A 65 2.96 -0.34 14.15
CA SER A 65 3.04 0.44 15.39
C SER A 65 4.46 0.92 15.70
N SER A 66 5.46 0.09 15.45
CA SER A 66 6.87 0.44 15.64
C SER A 66 7.33 1.56 14.69
N GLU A 67 6.82 1.63 13.47
CA GLU A 67 7.14 2.72 12.54
C GLU A 67 6.33 3.99 12.86
N LEU A 68 5.08 3.80 13.30
CA LEU A 68 4.19 4.88 13.73
C LEU A 68 4.68 5.59 15.02
N MET A 69 5.52 4.93 15.82
CA MET A 69 6.18 5.57 16.97
C MET A 69 7.20 6.64 16.56
N PHE A 70 7.77 6.53 15.36
CA PHE A 70 8.81 7.45 14.88
C PHE A 70 8.30 8.42 13.80
N ARG A 71 7.17 8.12 13.16
CA ARG A 71 6.62 8.88 12.02
C ARG A 71 5.10 8.81 12.04
N ASP A 72 4.41 9.87 11.60
CA ASP A 72 2.93 9.86 11.47
C ASP A 72 2.39 8.84 10.45
N SER A 73 3.24 8.32 9.56
CA SER A 73 2.87 7.27 8.61
C SER A 73 4.07 6.36 8.31
N PRO A 74 3.84 5.05 8.13
CA PRO A 74 4.90 4.11 7.79
C PRO A 74 5.51 4.48 6.44
N ALA A 75 6.84 4.37 6.36
CA ALA A 75 7.56 4.81 5.19
C ALA A 75 7.27 3.87 4.01
N GLY A 76 6.79 4.42 2.89
CA GLY A 76 6.55 3.59 1.71
C GLY A 76 5.30 2.71 1.80
N ILE A 77 4.40 2.97 2.75
CA ILE A 77 3.15 2.22 2.92
C ILE A 77 1.95 3.16 2.85
N ASP A 78 1.02 2.84 1.95
CA ASP A 78 -0.29 3.46 1.90
C ASP A 78 -1.26 2.71 2.83
N MET A 79 -1.60 3.35 3.95
CA MET A 79 -2.51 2.79 4.96
C MET A 79 -3.90 2.44 4.40
N PRO A 80 -4.56 3.29 3.59
CA PRO A 80 -5.81 2.95 2.92
C PRO A 80 -5.74 1.65 2.10
N SER A 81 -4.70 1.49 1.28
CA SER A 81 -4.48 0.30 0.45
C SER A 81 -4.24 -0.94 1.31
N ALA A 82 -3.46 -0.83 2.39
CA ALA A 82 -3.26 -1.92 3.34
C ALA A 82 -4.56 -2.33 4.06
N ILE A 83 -5.39 -1.37 4.46
CA ILE A 83 -6.71 -1.69 5.05
C ILE A 83 -7.61 -2.37 4.02
N ALA A 84 -7.65 -1.86 2.78
CA ALA A 84 -8.43 -2.46 1.70
C ALA A 84 -7.99 -3.91 1.41
N GLY A 85 -6.69 -4.19 1.40
CA GLY A 85 -6.17 -5.54 1.27
C GLY A 85 -6.57 -6.44 2.43
N CYS A 86 -6.48 -5.95 3.66
CA CYS A 86 -6.91 -6.72 4.83
C CYS A 86 -8.40 -7.09 4.76
N VAL A 87 -9.26 -6.15 4.37
CA VAL A 87 -10.71 -6.36 4.25
C VAL A 87 -11.05 -7.32 3.10
N ASP A 88 -10.39 -7.21 1.95
CA ASP A 88 -10.62 -8.12 0.81
C ASP A 88 -10.22 -9.58 1.12
N ALA A 89 -9.21 -9.76 1.99
CA ALA A 89 -8.75 -11.08 2.42
C ALA A 89 -9.48 -11.63 3.66
N GLY A 90 -10.38 -10.85 4.27
CA GLY A 90 -11.16 -11.21 5.47
C GLY A 90 -12.52 -11.79 5.12
#